data_AF-H0YBM3-F1
#
_entry.id   AF-H0YBM3-F1
#
_cell.length_a   1.000
_cell.length_b   1.000
_cell.length_c   1.000
_cell.angle_alpha   90.00
_cell.angle_beta   90.00
_cell.angle_gamma   90.00
#
_symmetry.space_group_name_H-M   'P 1'
#
loop_
_entity.id
_entity.type
_entity.pdbx_description
1 polymer ?
#
loop_
_entity_poly.entity_id
_entity_poly.type
_entity_poly.pdbx_seq_one_letter_code
_entity_poly.pdbx_strand_id
1 'polypeptide(L)'
;QCYSGYALAEDGKRCVAVDYCASENHGCEHECVNADGSYLCQCHEGFALNPDKKTCTKIDYCASSNHGCQHECVNTDDSYSCHCLKGFTLNPDKKTCRSLPFFPSGINYCALNKPGCEHECVNMEESYYCRCHRGYTLDPNGKTCSRVDHCAQQDHGCEQLCLNTEDSFVCQCSEGFLINEDLKTCSRVDYCLLS
;
A
#
# COMPACT_ATOMS: atom_id res chain seq x y z
N GLN A 1 -27.75 -60.07 22.75
CA GLN A 1 -27.85 -59.00 21.73
C GLN A 1 -27.31 -57.73 22.39
N CYS A 2 -26.34 -57.06 21.77
CA CYS A 2 -25.72 -55.85 22.34
C CYS A 2 -26.51 -54.60 21.95
N TYR A 3 -26.38 -53.53 22.74
CA TYR A 3 -26.96 -52.22 22.43
C TYR A 3 -26.20 -51.53 21.28
N SER A 4 -26.83 -50.54 20.63
CA SER A 4 -26.18 -49.70 19.61
C SER A 4 -24.87 -49.11 20.17
N GLY A 5 -23.79 -49.09 19.39
CA GLY A 5 -22.47 -48.71 19.91
C GLY A 5 -21.57 -49.88 20.33
N TYR A 6 -22.11 -51.10 20.45
CA TYR A 6 -21.38 -52.25 20.98
C TYR A 6 -21.49 -53.49 20.08
N ALA A 7 -20.36 -54.15 19.84
CA ALA A 7 -20.27 -55.42 19.12
C ALA A 7 -19.97 -56.58 20.09
N LEU A 8 -20.38 -57.79 19.73
CA LEU A 8 -20.08 -58.99 20.49
C LEU A 8 -18.58 -59.32 20.33
N ALA A 9 -17.86 -59.45 21.44
CA ALA A 9 -16.46 -59.86 21.44
C ALA A 9 -16.29 -61.29 20.90
N GLU A 10 -15.08 -61.66 20.50
CA GLU A 10 -14.79 -63.01 19.94
C GLU A 10 -15.16 -64.17 20.88
N ASP A 11 -15.22 -63.91 22.19
CA ASP A 11 -15.66 -64.88 23.19
C ASP A 11 -17.18 -65.14 23.19
N GLY A 12 -17.95 -64.39 22.40
CA GLY A 12 -19.40 -64.50 22.26
C GLY A 12 -20.20 -64.07 23.51
N LYS A 13 -19.55 -63.54 24.54
CA LYS A 13 -20.15 -63.31 25.87
C LYS A 13 -20.15 -61.86 26.30
N ARG A 14 -19.19 -61.06 25.83
CA ARG A 14 -19.06 -59.64 26.21
C ARG A 14 -19.43 -58.73 25.05
N CYS A 15 -20.08 -57.62 25.35
CA CYS A 15 -20.28 -56.53 24.41
C CYS A 15 -19.14 -55.51 24.58
N VAL A 16 -18.36 -55.28 23.54
CA VAL A 16 -17.27 -54.29 23.51
C VAL A 16 -17.69 -53.10 22.65
N ALA A 17 -17.25 -51.90 23.04
CA ALA A 17 -17.53 -50.71 22.26
C ALA A 17 -16.94 -50.87 20.86
N VAL A 18 -17.71 -50.50 19.83
CA VAL A 18 -17.23 -50.46 18.46
C VAL A 18 -16.34 -49.23 18.32
N ASP A 19 -15.10 -49.44 17.90
CA ASP A 19 -14.24 -48.37 17.43
C ASP A 19 -14.59 -48.09 15.97
N TYR A 20 -15.49 -47.14 15.76
CA TYR A 20 -15.91 -46.71 14.44
C TYR A 20 -14.73 -46.08 13.69
N CYS A 21 -13.85 -45.32 14.35
CA CYS A 21 -12.69 -44.72 13.68
C CYS A 21 -11.68 -45.75 13.18
N ALA A 22 -11.57 -46.92 13.83
CA ALA A 22 -10.73 -48.01 13.36
C ALA A 22 -11.40 -48.89 12.27
N SER A 23 -12.72 -48.78 12.07
CA SER A 23 -13.45 -49.67 11.16
C SER A 23 -13.27 -49.32 9.68
N GLU A 24 -13.16 -48.04 9.35
CA GLU A 24 -12.99 -47.55 7.98
C GLU A 24 -12.36 -46.16 7.97
N ASN A 25 -11.75 -45.75 6.86
CA ASN A 25 -11.24 -44.39 6.70
C ASN A 25 -12.40 -43.43 6.37
N HIS A 26 -12.97 -42.82 7.40
CA HIS A 26 -14.15 -41.95 7.30
C HIS A 26 -13.94 -40.63 6.54
N GLY A 27 -12.71 -40.36 6.10
CA GLY A 27 -12.37 -39.18 5.29
C GLY A 27 -12.40 -37.88 6.09
N CYS A 28 -12.08 -37.94 7.38
CA CYS A 28 -11.84 -36.75 8.19
C CYS A 28 -10.53 -36.09 7.76
N GLU A 29 -10.54 -34.77 7.57
CA GLU A 29 -9.34 -34.02 7.21
C GLU A 29 -8.32 -33.96 8.36
N HIS A 30 -8.81 -33.81 9.59
CA HIS A 30 -8.01 -33.80 10.81
C HIS A 30 -8.21 -35.09 11.61
N GLU A 31 -8.99 -35.05 12.69
CA GLU A 31 -9.13 -36.18 13.61
C GLU A 31 -10.49 -36.86 13.47
N CYS A 32 -10.52 -38.19 13.56
CA CYS A 32 -11.74 -38.96 13.76
C CYS A 32 -11.91 -39.26 15.24
N VAL A 33 -13.07 -38.96 15.81
CA VAL A 33 -13.40 -39.30 17.20
C VAL A 33 -14.65 -40.16 17.26
N ASN A 34 -14.60 -41.19 18.11
CA ASN A 34 -15.74 -42.08 18.34
C ASN A 34 -16.88 -41.32 19.04
N ALA A 35 -18.09 -41.45 18.51
CA ALA A 35 -19.31 -40.86 19.03
C ALA A 35 -20.29 -41.96 19.43
N ASP A 36 -21.33 -41.62 20.21
CA ASP A 36 -22.31 -42.61 20.66
C ASP A 36 -23.03 -43.24 19.46
N GLY A 37 -22.72 -44.52 19.18
CA GLY A 37 -23.22 -45.24 18.03
C GLY A 37 -22.67 -44.84 16.65
N SER A 38 -21.61 -44.01 16.56
CA SER A 38 -21.05 -43.52 15.29
C SER A 38 -19.61 -42.99 15.45
N TYR A 39 -19.12 -42.27 14.44
CA TYR A 39 -17.96 -41.37 14.51
C TYR A 39 -18.37 -39.92 14.20
N LEU A 40 -17.50 -38.97 14.53
CA LEU A 40 -17.52 -37.60 14.00
C LEU A 40 -16.10 -37.14 13.69
N CYS A 41 -15.96 -36.22 12.73
CA CYS A 41 -14.68 -35.58 12.45
C CYS A 41 -14.52 -34.34 13.33
N GLN A 42 -13.32 -34.15 13.87
CA GLN A 42 -12.96 -33.02 14.71
C GLN A 42 -11.78 -32.29 14.10
N CYS A 43 -11.88 -30.96 14.05
CA CYS A 43 -10.80 -30.10 13.58
C CYS A 43 -9.84 -29.75 14.73
N HIS A 44 -8.56 -29.57 14.40
CA HIS A 44 -7.58 -29.02 15.33
C HIS A 44 -7.94 -27.58 15.76
N GLU A 45 -7.29 -27.11 16.83
CA GLU A 45 -7.44 -25.73 17.31
C GLU A 45 -7.16 -24.72 16.18
N GLY A 46 -7.98 -23.68 16.09
CA GLY A 46 -7.91 -22.68 15.01
C GLY A 46 -8.68 -23.02 13.73
N PHE A 47 -9.37 -24.17 13.67
CA PHE A 47 -10.14 -24.60 12.49
C PHE A 47 -11.61 -24.90 12.84
N ALA A 48 -12.51 -24.55 11.92
CA ALA A 48 -13.93 -24.85 12.00
C ALA A 48 -14.29 -26.01 11.08
N LEU A 49 -15.13 -26.93 11.56
CA LEU A 49 -15.66 -28.04 10.78
C LEU A 49 -16.68 -27.51 9.77
N ASN A 50 -16.49 -27.86 8.51
CA ASN A 50 -17.36 -27.45 7.42
C ASN A 50 -18.72 -28.17 7.46
N PRO A 51 -19.73 -27.66 6.71
CA PRO A 51 -21.05 -28.28 6.64
C PRO A 51 -21.06 -29.73 6.14
N ASP A 52 -20.00 -30.16 5.44
CA ASP A 52 -19.80 -31.55 5.01
C ASP A 52 -19.44 -32.50 6.16
N LYS A 53 -19.17 -31.95 7.35
CA LYS A 53 -18.77 -32.65 8.58
C LYS A 53 -17.47 -33.44 8.45
N LYS A 54 -16.62 -33.11 7.47
CA LYS A 54 -15.37 -33.83 7.16
C LYS A 54 -14.17 -32.91 6.98
N THR A 55 -14.36 -31.78 6.32
CA THR A 55 -13.27 -30.84 6.02
C THR A 55 -13.23 -29.70 7.04
N CYS A 56 -12.07 -29.07 7.16
CA CYS A 56 -11.76 -28.06 8.16
C CYS A 56 -11.24 -26.80 7.49
N THR A 57 -11.79 -25.64 7.82
CA THR A 57 -11.29 -24.34 7.34
C THR A 57 -10.72 -23.54 8.49
N LYS A 58 -9.56 -22.89 8.28
CA LYS A 58 -8.97 -21.99 9.26
C LYS A 58 -10.00 -20.91 9.62
N ILE A 59 -10.17 -20.66 10.91
CA ILE A 59 -11.10 -19.65 11.41
C ILE A 59 -10.53 -18.28 11.04
N ASP A 60 -11.31 -17.50 10.31
CA ASP A 60 -11.03 -16.09 10.09
C ASP A 60 -11.67 -15.28 11.23
N TYR A 61 -10.87 -15.01 12.27
CA TYR A 61 -11.27 -14.24 13.43
C TYR A 61 -11.53 -12.76 13.08
N CYS A 62 -10.91 -12.25 12.01
CA CYS A 62 -11.12 -10.89 11.51
C CYS A 62 -12.36 -10.73 10.61
N ALA A 63 -12.85 -11.81 10.00
CA ALA A 63 -14.11 -11.79 9.25
C ALA A 63 -15.35 -11.56 10.14
N SER A 64 -15.21 -11.72 11.46
CA SER A 64 -16.24 -11.36 12.42
C SER A 64 -16.40 -9.84 12.49
N SER A 65 -17.60 -9.32 12.20
CA SER A 65 -17.90 -7.88 12.27
C SER A 65 -17.68 -7.25 13.66
N ASN A 66 -17.48 -8.06 14.70
CA ASN A 66 -17.33 -7.63 16.09
C ASN A 66 -15.92 -7.88 16.67
N HIS A 67 -14.88 -8.06 15.84
CA HIS A 67 -13.50 -8.24 16.33
C HIS A 67 -13.03 -7.06 17.22
N GLY A 68 -13.58 -5.85 17.03
CA GLY A 68 -13.42 -4.73 17.95
C GLY A 68 -12.04 -4.07 17.92
N CYS A 69 -11.27 -4.27 16.84
CA CYS A 69 -10.05 -3.50 16.59
C CYS A 69 -10.44 -2.11 16.10
N GLN A 70 -9.81 -1.07 16.64
CA GLN A 70 -10.05 0.31 16.19
C GLN A 70 -9.51 0.54 14.77
N HIS A 71 -8.36 -0.05 14.46
CA HIS A 71 -7.71 0.04 13.16
C HIS A 71 -7.69 -1.36 12.51
N GLU A 72 -6.50 -1.90 12.23
CA GLU A 72 -6.34 -3.13 11.47
C GLU A 72 -6.52 -4.37 12.37
N CYS A 73 -7.16 -5.39 11.83
CA CYS A 73 -7.24 -6.73 12.42
C CYS A 73 -6.35 -7.67 11.62
N VAL A 74 -5.53 -8.46 12.31
CA VAL A 74 -4.65 -9.46 11.70
C VAL A 74 -4.95 -10.81 12.34
N ASN A 75 -5.30 -11.81 11.53
CA ASN A 75 -5.47 -13.17 12.02
C ASN A 75 -4.12 -13.72 12.51
N THR A 76 -4.14 -14.37 13.68
CA THR A 76 -3.03 -15.18 14.18
C THR A 76 -3.39 -16.66 14.04
N ASP A 77 -2.51 -17.57 14.48
CA ASP A 77 -2.78 -19.01 14.37
C ASP A 77 -3.97 -19.46 15.22
N ASP A 78 -4.10 -18.88 16.43
CA ASP A 78 -5.13 -19.28 17.40
C ASP A 78 -6.20 -18.17 17.65
N SER A 79 -6.05 -16.98 17.05
CA SER A 79 -6.90 -15.82 17.32
C SER A 79 -6.71 -14.67 16.30
N TYR A 80 -6.79 -13.43 16.77
CA TYR A 80 -6.43 -12.22 16.03
C TYR A 80 -5.70 -11.22 16.93
N SER A 81 -4.94 -10.32 16.32
CA SER A 81 -4.34 -9.15 16.96
C SER A 81 -4.79 -7.87 16.27
N CYS A 82 -4.99 -6.80 17.07
CA CYS A 82 -5.25 -5.48 16.53
C CYS A 82 -3.93 -4.72 16.32
N HIS A 83 -3.80 -4.09 15.17
CA HIS A 83 -2.63 -3.31 14.77
C HIS A 83 -3.03 -1.87 14.53
N CYS A 84 -2.15 -0.94 14.92
CA CYS A 84 -2.39 0.49 14.74
C CYS A 84 -1.69 1.00 13.48
N LEU A 85 -2.38 1.86 12.73
CA LEU A 85 -1.81 2.61 11.61
C LEU A 85 -0.59 3.45 12.07
N LYS A 86 0.23 3.86 11.10
CA LYS A 86 1.39 4.73 11.32
C LYS A 86 0.97 6.00 12.09
N GLY A 87 1.79 6.40 13.06
CA GLY A 87 1.48 7.53 13.94
C GLY A 87 0.64 7.19 15.17
N PHE A 88 0.30 5.92 15.37
CA PHE A 88 -0.44 5.45 16.54
C PHE A 88 0.27 4.29 17.24
N THR A 89 -0.05 4.08 18.51
CA THR A 89 0.43 2.93 19.29
C THR A 89 -0.75 2.23 19.97
N LEU A 90 -0.66 0.92 20.07
CA LEU A 90 -1.72 0.08 20.64
C LEU A 90 -1.82 0.31 22.14
N ASN A 91 -3.04 0.55 22.62
CA ASN A 91 -3.32 0.72 24.03
C ASN A 91 -3.24 -0.63 24.78
N PRO A 92 -3.14 -0.60 26.12
CA PRO A 92 -3.09 -1.82 26.93
C PRO A 92 -4.31 -2.74 26.78
N ASP A 93 -5.44 -2.21 26.29
CA ASP A 93 -6.64 -2.99 25.97
C ASP A 93 -6.47 -3.88 24.72
N LYS A 94 -5.34 -3.77 24.01
CA LYS A 94 -4.98 -4.48 22.78
C LYS A 94 -5.98 -4.28 21.63
N LYS A 95 -6.82 -3.25 21.69
CA LYS A 95 -7.90 -3.00 20.73
C LYS A 95 -7.94 -1.58 20.22
N THR A 96 -7.68 -0.60 21.08
CA THR A 96 -7.70 0.81 20.73
C THR A 96 -6.28 1.35 20.51
N CYS A 97 -6.19 2.43 19.77
CA CYS A 97 -4.97 3.07 19.31
C CYS A 97 -4.95 4.51 19.80
N ARG A 98 -3.83 4.93 20.41
CA ARG A 98 -3.57 6.34 20.77
C ARG A 98 -2.54 6.95 19.84
N SER A 99 -2.71 8.23 19.52
CA SER A 99 -1.75 8.95 18.67
C SER A 99 -0.40 9.09 19.38
N LEU A 100 0.68 8.94 18.62
CA LEU A 100 2.04 9.16 19.09
C LEU A 100 2.34 10.67 19.08
N PRO A 101 3.00 11.20 20.12
CA PRO A 101 3.27 12.63 20.25
C PRO A 101 4.24 13.17 19.17
N PHE A 102 5.02 12.29 18.54
CA PHE A 102 5.96 12.63 17.45
C PHE A 102 5.34 12.56 16.04
N PHE A 103 4.09 12.12 15.93
CA PHE A 103 3.29 12.23 14.71
C PHE A 103 2.08 13.15 14.97
N PRO A 104 2.26 14.44 15.32
CA PRO A 104 1.13 15.35 15.32
C PRO A 104 0.68 15.52 13.87
N SER A 105 -0.42 14.86 13.53
CA SER A 105 -1.18 15.17 12.34
C SER A 105 -1.45 16.67 12.30
N GLY A 106 -1.04 17.34 11.23
CA GLY A 106 -1.30 18.77 11.06
C GLY A 106 -0.22 19.72 11.57
N ILE A 107 1.02 19.26 11.80
CA ILE A 107 2.15 20.20 11.85
C ILE A 107 2.25 20.93 10.51
N ASN A 108 2.19 22.27 10.55
CA ASN A 108 2.61 23.10 9.45
C ASN A 108 4.11 23.41 9.59
N TYR A 109 4.94 22.58 8.97
CA TYR A 109 6.39 22.70 8.94
C TYR A 109 6.86 24.02 8.30
N CYS A 110 6.06 24.63 7.41
CA CYS A 110 6.33 25.96 6.88
C CYS A 110 6.11 27.08 7.92
N ALA A 111 5.30 26.84 8.95
CA ALA A 111 5.00 27.80 10.01
C ALA A 111 5.92 27.67 11.24
N LEU A 112 6.62 26.55 11.40
CA LEU A 112 7.35 26.23 12.63
C LEU A 112 8.63 27.05 12.85
N ASN A 113 9.38 27.38 11.79
CA ASN A 113 10.58 28.22 11.88
C ASN A 113 11.10 28.47 10.46
N LYS A 114 10.72 29.62 9.87
CA LYS A 114 11.17 30.13 8.54
C LYS A 114 12.13 29.16 7.82
N PRO A 115 11.61 28.20 7.03
CA PRO A 115 12.36 27.03 6.55
C PRO A 115 13.63 27.34 5.73
N GLY A 116 13.80 28.61 5.36
CA GLY A 116 14.92 29.09 4.57
C GLY A 116 14.73 28.81 3.08
N CYS A 117 13.48 28.57 2.63
CA CYS A 117 13.15 28.56 1.22
C CYS A 117 13.28 29.97 0.67
N GLU A 118 13.98 30.10 -0.46
CA GLU A 118 14.12 31.38 -1.17
C GLU A 118 12.79 31.83 -1.78
N HIS A 119 12.05 30.89 -2.36
CA HIS A 119 10.71 31.11 -2.91
C HIS A 119 9.63 30.55 -1.98
N GLU A 120 8.93 29.50 -2.40
CA GLU A 120 7.77 28.99 -1.70
C GLU A 120 8.12 27.78 -0.83
N CYS A 121 7.51 27.68 0.35
CA CYS A 121 7.53 26.47 1.15
C CYS A 121 6.24 25.67 0.92
N VAL A 122 6.36 24.39 0.66
CA VAL A 122 5.23 23.47 0.53
C VAL A 122 5.24 22.49 1.69
N ASN A 123 4.17 22.50 2.47
CA ASN A 123 4.00 21.61 3.61
C ASN A 123 3.69 20.19 3.16
N MET A 124 4.35 19.21 3.76
CA MET A 124 4.12 17.78 3.55
C MET A 124 3.63 17.13 4.86
N GLU A 125 3.18 15.89 4.78
CA GLU A 125 2.63 15.15 5.93
C GLU A 125 3.66 14.98 7.07
N GLU A 126 4.94 14.80 6.72
CA GLU A 126 6.03 14.56 7.70
C GLU A 126 7.20 15.55 7.57
N SER A 127 7.09 16.56 6.70
CA SER A 127 8.20 17.49 6.40
C SER A 127 7.69 18.72 5.62
N TYR A 128 8.61 19.47 5.02
CA TYR A 128 8.36 20.45 3.97
C TYR A 128 9.38 20.28 2.84
N TYR A 129 9.11 20.88 1.69
CA TYR A 129 10.12 21.12 0.66
C TYR A 129 9.98 22.53 0.08
N CYS A 130 11.06 23.04 -0.50
CA CYS A 130 11.05 24.35 -1.15
C CYS A 130 10.69 24.19 -2.63
N ARG A 131 9.79 25.05 -3.12
CA ARG A 131 9.36 25.11 -4.51
C ARG A 131 9.77 26.45 -5.11
N CYS A 132 10.44 26.38 -6.26
CA CYS A 132 10.82 27.57 -7.01
C CYS A 132 9.66 28.08 -7.87
N HIS A 133 9.61 29.40 -8.08
CA HIS A 133 8.71 30.00 -9.05
C HIS A 133 9.05 29.59 -10.49
N ARG A 134 8.16 29.89 -11.44
CA ARG A 134 8.38 29.59 -12.86
C ARG A 134 9.66 30.27 -13.36
N GLY A 135 10.38 29.59 -14.24
CA GLY A 135 11.70 30.04 -14.73
C GLY A 135 12.87 29.79 -13.76
N TYR A 136 12.67 29.08 -12.64
CA TYR A 136 13.73 28.75 -11.68
C TYR A 136 13.76 27.25 -11.35
N THR A 137 14.96 26.73 -11.08
CA THR A 137 15.20 25.36 -10.61
C THR A 137 15.76 25.38 -9.19
N LEU A 138 15.39 24.36 -8.40
CA LEU A 138 15.87 24.21 -7.03
C LEU A 138 17.34 23.76 -7.05
N ASP A 139 18.18 24.47 -6.30
CA ASP A 139 19.60 24.13 -6.19
C ASP A 139 19.81 22.85 -5.36
N PRO A 140 20.99 22.21 -5.46
CA PRO A 140 21.31 20.98 -4.71
C PRO A 140 21.20 21.12 -3.19
N ASN A 141 21.23 22.34 -2.65
CA ASN A 141 21.01 22.60 -1.23
C ASN A 141 19.54 22.48 -0.80
N GLY A 142 18.62 22.31 -1.75
CA GLY A 142 17.19 22.12 -1.54
C GLY A 142 16.44 23.36 -1.04
N LYS A 143 17.05 24.56 -1.12
CA LYS A 143 16.53 25.80 -0.51
C LYS A 143 16.56 27.01 -1.41
N THR A 144 17.63 27.19 -2.19
CA THR A 144 17.79 28.32 -3.11
C THR A 144 17.36 27.93 -4.52
N CYS A 145 17.04 28.94 -5.32
CA CYS A 145 16.46 28.81 -6.63
C CYS A 145 17.32 29.56 -7.65
N SER A 146 17.91 28.82 -8.59
CA SER A 146 18.66 29.40 -9.70
C SER A 146 17.78 29.56 -10.93
N ARG A 147 17.93 30.67 -11.67
CA ARG A 147 17.20 30.87 -12.92
C ARG A 147 17.55 29.74 -13.90
N VAL A 148 16.54 29.18 -14.54
CA VAL A 148 16.74 28.20 -15.61
C VAL A 148 17.28 28.94 -16.82
N ASP A 149 18.49 28.56 -17.23
CA ASP A 149 19.00 28.92 -18.54
C ASP A 149 18.47 27.90 -19.55
N HIS A 150 17.35 28.24 -20.18
CA HIS A 150 16.70 27.42 -21.18
C HIS A 150 17.54 27.29 -22.46
N CYS A 151 18.40 28.27 -22.75
CA CYS A 151 19.34 28.23 -23.87
C CYS A 151 20.59 27.37 -23.59
N ALA A 152 20.97 27.17 -22.33
CA ALA A 152 22.04 26.25 -21.95
C ALA A 152 21.59 24.78 -21.94
N GLN A 153 20.28 24.51 -22.05
CA GLN A 153 19.76 23.15 -22.20
C GLN A 153 20.03 22.63 -23.61
N GLN A 154 20.49 21.39 -23.75
CA GLN A 154 20.94 20.84 -25.04
C GLN A 154 19.82 20.68 -26.11
N ASP A 155 18.56 20.96 -25.80
CA ASP A 155 17.40 20.64 -26.66
C ASP A 155 16.49 21.85 -26.99
N HIS A 156 17.02 23.08 -26.91
CA HIS A 156 16.21 24.27 -27.22
C HIS A 156 15.84 24.36 -28.73
N GLY A 157 16.66 23.77 -29.62
CA GLY A 157 16.31 23.57 -31.03
C GLY A 157 16.23 24.85 -31.88
N CYS A 158 16.87 25.95 -31.46
CA CYS A 158 17.00 27.16 -32.27
C CYS A 158 18.08 26.95 -33.34
N GLU A 159 17.78 27.30 -34.60
CA GLU A 159 18.76 27.22 -35.69
C GLU A 159 19.91 28.21 -35.50
N GLN A 160 19.61 29.42 -35.02
CA GLN A 160 20.57 30.49 -34.86
C GLN A 160 20.67 30.97 -33.41
N LEU A 161 20.06 32.11 -33.07
CA LEU A 161 20.18 32.70 -31.73
C LEU A 161 19.09 32.14 -30.81
N CYS A 162 19.45 31.85 -29.57
CA CYS A 162 18.52 31.55 -28.49
C CYS A 162 18.58 32.68 -27.45
N LEU A 163 17.43 33.21 -27.05
CA LEU A 163 17.31 34.22 -26.01
C LEU A 163 16.42 33.69 -24.89
N ASN A 164 16.96 33.66 -23.67
CA ASN A 164 16.18 33.31 -22.48
C ASN A 164 15.09 34.38 -22.23
N THR A 165 13.88 33.93 -21.94
CA THR A 165 12.77 34.75 -21.45
C THR A 165 12.50 34.45 -19.97
N GLU A 166 11.48 35.08 -19.38
CA GLU A 166 11.14 34.88 -17.96
C GLU A 166 10.69 33.43 -17.66
N ASP A 167 9.96 32.82 -18.60
CA ASP A 167 9.38 31.48 -18.43
C ASP A 167 9.97 30.40 -19.37
N SER A 168 10.77 30.79 -20.37
CA SER A 168 11.26 29.88 -21.42
C SER A 168 12.42 30.50 -22.21
N PHE A 169 12.45 30.26 -23.53
CA PHE A 169 13.36 30.89 -24.48
C PHE A 169 12.60 31.22 -25.77
N VAL A 170 13.17 32.12 -26.57
CA VAL A 170 12.74 32.40 -27.94
C VAL A 170 13.92 32.25 -28.87
N CYS A 171 13.67 31.74 -30.08
CA CYS A 171 14.67 31.73 -31.13
C CYS A 171 14.62 33.06 -31.91
N GLN A 172 15.78 33.57 -32.30
CA GLN A 172 15.89 34.76 -33.13
C GLN A 172 16.84 34.49 -34.30
N CYS A 173 16.54 35.08 -35.45
CA CYS A 173 17.39 35.03 -36.62
C CYS A 173 18.32 36.25 -36.69
N SER A 174 19.51 36.02 -37.23
CA SER A 174 20.50 37.06 -37.51
C SER A 174 20.01 38.00 -38.61
N GLU A 175 20.67 39.16 -38.74
CA GLU A 175 20.31 40.15 -39.76
C GLU A 175 20.27 39.52 -41.17
N GLY A 176 19.19 39.79 -41.91
CA GLY A 176 18.97 39.21 -43.24
C GLY A 176 18.19 37.90 -43.27
N PHE A 177 17.68 37.43 -42.14
CA PHE A 177 16.86 36.21 -42.04
C PHE A 177 15.53 36.49 -41.32
N LEU A 178 14.46 35.85 -41.77
CA LEU A 178 13.16 35.83 -41.12
C LEU A 178 12.91 34.49 -40.45
N ILE A 179 12.28 34.52 -39.29
CA ILE A 179 11.90 33.31 -38.57
C ILE A 179 10.72 32.63 -39.26
N ASN A 180 10.80 31.31 -39.39
CA ASN A 180 9.76 30.49 -40.01
C ASN A 180 8.59 30.24 -39.05
N GLU A 181 7.50 29.64 -39.56
CA GLU A 181 6.29 29.33 -38.78
C GLU A 181 6.55 28.37 -37.60
N ASP A 182 7.62 27.59 -37.65
CA ASP A 182 8.03 26.70 -36.57
C ASP A 182 8.68 27.43 -35.38
N LEU A 183 8.88 28.76 -35.48
CA LEU A 183 9.52 29.63 -34.49
C LEU A 183 10.94 29.19 -34.10
N LYS A 184 11.60 28.38 -34.92
CA LYS A 184 12.91 27.77 -34.61
C LYS A 184 13.90 27.91 -35.76
N THR A 185 13.45 27.80 -37.01
CA THR A 185 14.28 27.88 -38.21
C THR A 185 14.20 29.25 -38.88
N CYS A 186 15.22 29.57 -39.67
CA CYS A 186 15.46 30.89 -40.23
C CYS A 186 15.60 30.80 -41.76
N SER A 187 14.77 31.53 -42.49
CA SER A 187 14.88 31.65 -43.95
C SER A 187 15.52 32.97 -44.33
N ARG A 188 16.50 32.94 -45.24
CA ARG A 188 17.13 34.16 -45.74
C ARG A 188 16.10 35.02 -46.46
N VAL A 189 16.09 36.31 -46.16
CA VAL A 189 15.26 37.28 -46.86
C VAL A 189 15.80 37.48 -48.26
N ASP A 190 14.98 37.17 -49.25
CA ASP A 190 15.27 37.55 -50.63
C ASP A 190 14.70 38.95 -50.89
N TYR A 191 15.56 39.95 -50.73
CA TYR A 191 15.22 41.35 -50.97
C TYR A 191 14.80 41.62 -52.43
N CYS A 192 15.05 40.69 -53.35
CA CYS A 192 14.63 40.81 -54.75
C CYS A 192 13.15 40.42 -54.99
N LEU A 193 12.45 39.87 -53.99
CA LEU A 193 11.02 39.53 -54.07
C LEU A 193 10.10 40.56 -53.38
N LEU A 194 10.68 41.56 -52.73
CA LEU A 194 9.97 42.63 -52.01
C LEU A 194 9.89 43.94 -52.82
N SER A 195 10.39 43.93 -54.07
CA SER A 195 10.36 45.05 -55.02
C SER A 195 9.28 44.89 -56.08
#